data_AF-A0A133VEQ0-F1
#
_entry.id   AF-A0A133VEQ0-F1
#
_cell.length_a   1.000
_cell.length_b   1.000
_cell.length_c   1.000
_cell.angle_alpha   90.00
_cell.angle_beta   90.00
_cell.angle_gamma   90.00
#
_symmetry.space_group_name_H-M   'P 1'
#
loop_
_entity.id
_entity.type
_entity.pdbx_description
1 polymer ?
#
loop_
_entity_poly.entity_id
_entity_poly.type
_entity_poly.pdbx_seq_one_letter_code
_entity_poly.pdbx_strand_id
1 'polypeptide(L)'
;MSENQKKEDPPTDLQILVLAGGYSERFGKEKVISSIPHIESKYLVVATCDCPKISPKVLKMIYEKAVGHDGSVPIWPNEYIEPLQATYQVLSVIGLFYFTYTHSHISQSPHDP
;
A
#
# COMPACT_ATOMS: atom_id res chain seq x y z
N MET A 1 -5.78 19.95 38.28
CA MET A 1 -4.82 20.03 37.17
C MET A 1 -5.32 19.13 36.06
N SER A 2 -5.80 19.72 34.96
CA SER A 2 -6.34 19.03 33.80
C SER A 2 -5.22 18.68 32.82
N GLU A 3 -4.92 17.40 32.63
CA GLU A 3 -4.08 16.95 31.52
C GLU A 3 -4.92 16.98 30.24
N ASN A 4 -4.68 18.02 29.42
CA ASN A 4 -5.18 18.09 28.06
C ASN A 4 -4.49 17.00 27.23
N GLN A 5 -5.20 15.90 27.01
CA GLN A 5 -4.88 14.95 25.94
C GLN A 5 -5.05 15.68 24.60
N LYS A 6 -3.95 16.20 24.08
CA LYS A 6 -3.87 16.75 22.73
C LYS A 6 -4.16 15.59 21.78
N LYS A 7 -5.39 15.53 21.23
CA LYS A 7 -5.67 14.70 20.06
C LYS A 7 -4.80 15.24 18.94
N GLU A 8 -3.73 14.52 18.60
CA GLU A 8 -3.00 14.74 17.36
C GLU A 8 -3.99 14.51 16.21
N ASP A 9 -4.18 15.52 15.35
CA ASP A 9 -4.91 15.34 14.11
C ASP A 9 -4.26 14.21 13.30
N PRO A 10 -5.05 13.34 12.64
CA PRO A 10 -4.49 12.26 11.84
C PRO A 10 -3.55 12.87 10.80
N PRO A 11 -2.33 12.31 10.62
CA PRO A 11 -1.37 12.86 9.68
C PRO A 11 -2.01 12.91 8.29
N THR A 12 -2.09 14.13 7.72
CA THR A 12 -2.72 14.40 6.43
C THR A 12 -2.00 13.67 5.27
N ASP A 13 -0.78 13.18 5.54
CA ASP A 13 0.09 12.45 4.60
C ASP A 13 -0.11 10.93 4.61
N LEU A 14 -1.12 10.41 5.30
CA LEU A 14 -1.33 8.96 5.47
C LEU A 14 -2.73 8.53 5.03
N GLN A 15 -2.81 7.78 3.93
CA GLN A 15 -4.02 7.03 3.57
C GLN A 15 -3.81 5.54 3.82
N ILE A 16 -4.84 4.91 4.37
CA ILE A 16 -4.86 3.47 4.66
C ILE A 16 -5.73 2.81 3.60
N LEU A 17 -5.13 1.93 2.80
CA LEU A 17 -5.85 1.04 1.90
C LEU A 17 -6.06 -0.30 2.61
N VAL A 18 -7.31 -0.53 3.00
CA VAL A 18 -7.74 -1.82 3.54
C VAL A 18 -8.04 -2.74 2.37
N LEU A 19 -7.26 -3.80 2.23
CA LEU A 19 -7.49 -4.83 1.22
C LEU A 19 -8.55 -5.80 1.72
N ALA A 20 -9.79 -5.58 1.29
CA ALA A 20 -10.86 -6.56 1.41
C ALA A 20 -10.63 -7.68 0.40
N GLY A 21 -9.96 -8.73 0.85
CA GLY A 21 -9.70 -9.96 0.10
C GLY A 21 -11.00 -10.70 -0.21
N GLY A 22 -11.31 -10.78 -1.49
CA GLY A 22 -12.33 -11.66 -2.06
C GLY A 22 -12.07 -11.74 -3.57
N TYR A 23 -11.85 -12.95 -4.08
CA TYR A 23 -11.69 -13.19 -5.52
C TYR A 23 -12.98 -12.70 -6.21
N SER A 24 -12.87 -11.70 -7.08
CA SER A 24 -14.00 -11.19 -7.86
C SER A 24 -13.64 -11.31 -9.33
N GLU A 25 -14.43 -12.05 -10.11
CA GLU A 25 -14.27 -12.07 -11.57
C GLU A 25 -14.54 -10.68 -12.20
N ARG A 26 -15.23 -9.78 -11.47
CA ARG A 26 -15.55 -8.42 -11.94
C ARG A 26 -14.44 -7.40 -11.72
N PHE A 27 -13.59 -7.63 -10.72
CA PHE A 27 -12.45 -6.81 -10.38
C PHE A 27 -11.26 -7.76 -10.24
N GLY A 28 -10.52 -7.94 -11.33
CA GLY A 28 -9.37 -8.86 -11.42
C GLY A 28 -8.25 -8.54 -10.43
N LYS A 29 -7.00 -8.85 -10.78
CA LYS A 29 -5.80 -8.67 -9.92
C LYS A 29 -5.51 -7.20 -9.52
N GLU A 30 -6.41 -6.26 -9.81
CA GLU A 30 -6.15 -4.83 -9.96
C GLU A 30 -6.90 -3.94 -8.95
N LYS A 31 -7.51 -4.53 -7.90
CA LYS A 31 -8.26 -3.75 -6.89
C LYS A 31 -7.44 -2.65 -6.21
N VAL A 32 -6.16 -2.91 -5.96
CA VAL A 32 -5.23 -1.92 -5.42
C VAL A 32 -5.00 -0.81 -6.43
N ILE A 33 -4.78 -1.21 -7.69
CA ILE A 33 -4.31 -0.38 -8.78
C ILE A 33 -5.34 0.68 -9.16
N SER A 34 -6.63 0.33 -9.24
CA SER A 34 -7.67 1.29 -9.59
C SER A 34 -7.85 2.41 -8.56
N SER A 35 -7.48 2.16 -7.30
CA SER A 35 -7.60 3.14 -6.22
C SER A 35 -6.42 4.10 -6.15
N ILE A 36 -5.24 3.70 -6.63
CA ILE A 36 -3.99 4.46 -6.53
C ILE A 36 -4.07 5.88 -7.13
N PRO A 37 -4.68 6.11 -8.32
CA PRO A 37 -4.79 7.46 -8.89
C PRO A 37 -5.60 8.45 -8.04
N HIS A 38 -6.38 7.97 -7.07
CA HIS A 38 -7.18 8.78 -6.17
C HIS A 38 -6.51 9.02 -4.81
N ILE A 39 -5.31 8.49 -4.60
CA ILE A 39 -4.55 8.65 -3.36
C ILE A 39 -3.68 9.89 -3.49
N GLU A 40 -4.02 10.92 -2.74
CA GLU A 40 -3.28 12.20 -2.67
C GLU A 40 -2.14 12.16 -1.65
N SER A 41 -2.05 11.13 -0.80
CA SER A 41 -0.98 11.00 0.18
C SER A 41 0.33 10.53 -0.44
N LYS A 42 1.46 10.95 0.13
CA LYS A 42 2.79 10.48 -0.29
C LYS A 42 3.01 8.99 -0.03
N TYR A 43 2.40 8.49 1.05
CA TYR A 43 2.53 7.10 1.48
C TYR A 43 1.16 6.44 1.58
N LEU A 44 1.17 5.13 1.33
CA LEU A 44 0.03 4.24 1.40
C LEU A 44 0.33 3.13 2.39
N VAL A 45 -0.49 2.99 3.44
CA VAL A 45 -0.44 1.84 4.34
C VAL A 45 -1.39 0.78 3.81
N VAL A 46 -0.87 -0.41 3.57
CA VAL A 46 -1.61 -1.61 3.17
C VAL A 46 -1.86 -2.46 4.40
N ALA A 47 -3.13 -2.82 4.64
CA ALA A 47 -3.52 -3.74 5.70
C ALA A 47 -4.53 -4.75 5.17
N THR A 48 -4.44 -6.00 5.65
CA THR A 48 -5.39 -7.05 5.31
C THR A 48 -6.71 -6.90 6.07
N CYS A 49 -7.83 -7.28 5.44
CA CYS A 49 -9.14 -7.27 6.08
C CYS A 49 -9.34 -8.39 7.13
N ASP A 50 -8.48 -9.41 7.14
CA ASP A 50 -8.53 -10.54 8.06
C ASP A 50 -7.75 -10.30 9.36
N CYS A 51 -7.15 -9.12 9.53
CA CYS A 51 -6.44 -8.68 10.72
C CYS A 51 -7.26 -7.65 11.53
N PRO A 52 -8.39 -8.03 12.15
CA PRO A 52 -9.31 -7.10 12.82
C PRO A 52 -8.73 -6.44 14.08
N LYS A 53 -7.56 -6.90 14.56
CA LYS A 53 -6.89 -6.39 15.76
C LYS A 53 -5.57 -5.70 15.45
N ILE A 54 -5.38 -5.23 14.22
CA ILE A 54 -4.16 -4.50 13.87
C ILE A 54 -4.04 -3.24 14.74
N SER A 55 -2.89 -3.10 15.40
CA SER A 55 -2.66 -1.97 16.31
C SER A 55 -2.36 -0.70 15.50
N PRO A 56 -3.04 0.43 15.77
CA PRO A 56 -2.69 1.71 15.16
C PRO A 56 -1.23 2.12 15.41
N LYS A 57 -0.66 1.70 16.56
CA LYS A 57 0.75 1.94 16.88
C LYS A 57 1.69 1.20 15.93
N VAL A 58 1.31 -0.01 15.52
CA VAL A 58 2.08 -0.80 14.55
C VAL A 58 2.02 -0.15 13.17
N LEU A 59 0.84 0.31 12.74
CA LEU A 59 0.71 1.05 11.47
C LEU A 59 1.53 2.33 11.46
N LYS A 60 1.49 3.12 12.55
CA LYS A 60 2.31 4.33 12.71
C LYS A 60 3.80 4.01 12.64
N MET A 61 4.25 2.97 13.35
CA MET A 61 5.65 2.54 13.33
C MET A 61 6.12 2.09 11.93
N ILE A 62 5.31 1.33 11.19
CA ILE A 62 5.66 0.88 9.83
C ILE A 62 5.72 2.08 8.88
N TYR A 63 4.78 3.03 9.02
CA TYR A 63 4.81 4.28 8.25
C TYR A 63 6.07 5.10 8.54
N GLU A 64 6.40 5.33 9.82
CA GLU A 64 7.59 6.09 10.22
C GLU A 64 8.88 5.50 9.64
N LYS A 65 8.98 4.16 9.57
CA LYS A 65 10.10 3.47 8.93
C LYS A 65 10.15 3.65 7.41
N ALA A 66 9.01 3.84 6.75
CA ALA A 66 8.95 4.07 5.31
C ALA A 66 9.32 5.51 4.90
N VAL A 67 9.29 6.46 5.83
CA VAL A 67 9.64 7.86 5.53
C VAL A 67 11.08 7.92 4.98
N GLY A 68 11.23 8.56 3.82
CA GLY A 68 12.50 8.68 3.10
C GLY A 68 12.88 7.48 2.23
N HIS A 69 12.04 6.44 2.17
CA HIS A 69 12.26 5.22 1.38
C HIS A 69 11.04 4.93 0.48
N ASP A 70 11.20 3.96 -0.44
CA ASP A 70 10.12 3.46 -1.30
C ASP A 70 9.03 2.70 -0.53
N GLY A 71 9.33 2.27 0.68
CA GLY A 71 8.40 1.58 1.56
C GLY A 71 9.06 0.96 2.78
N SER A 72 8.24 0.33 3.62
CA SER A 72 8.65 -0.48 4.77
C SER A 72 7.77 -1.72 4.81
N VAL A 73 8.41 -2.90 4.79
CA VAL A 73 7.74 -4.20 4.85
C VAL A 73 8.26 -4.95 6.09
N PRO A 74 7.38 -5.42 6.98
CA PRO A 74 7.80 -6.21 8.12
C PRO A 74 8.34 -7.57 7.67
N ILE A 75 9.33 -8.05 8.42
CA ILE A 75 9.89 -9.39 8.31
C ILE A 75 9.57 -10.11 9.62
N TRP A 76 8.92 -11.26 9.51
CA TRP A 76 8.63 -12.11 10.66
C TRP A 76 9.91 -12.80 11.18
N PRO A 77 9.92 -13.29 12.43
CA PRO A 77 11.08 -14.00 12.98
C PRO A 77 11.51 -15.24 12.18
N ASN A 78 10.60 -15.80 11.37
CA ASN A 78 10.87 -16.91 10.46
C ASN A 78 11.32 -16.45 9.05
N GLU A 79 11.72 -15.19 8.92
CA GLU A 79 12.18 -14.56 7.68
C GLU A 79 11.10 -14.35 6.60
N TYR A 80 9.84 -14.64 6.90
CA TYR A 80 8.74 -14.35 5.98
C TYR A 80 8.53 -12.85 5.85
N ILE A 81 8.48 -12.35 4.61
CA ILE A 81 8.18 -10.97 4.28
C ILE A 81 6.65 -10.82 4.25
N GLU A 82 6.10 -9.83 4.95
CA GLU A 82 4.65 -9.60 5.05
C GLU A 82 4.22 -8.36 4.25
N PRO A 83 4.03 -8.49 2.92
CA PRO A 83 3.75 -7.35 2.05
C PRO A 83 2.35 -6.76 2.24
N LEU A 84 1.44 -7.51 2.87
CA LEU A 84 0.06 -7.08 3.07
C LEU A 84 -0.16 -6.30 4.37
N GLN A 85 0.88 -6.15 5.18
CA GLN A 85 0.93 -5.28 6.35
C GLN A 85 2.12 -4.31 6.24
N ALA A 86 2.14 -3.49 5.20
CA ALA A 86 3.30 -2.70 4.79
C ALA A 86 2.93 -1.25 4.48
N THR A 87 3.94 -0.39 4.37
CA THR A 87 3.77 0.97 3.83
C THR A 87 4.57 1.10 2.55
N TYR A 88 3.99 1.73 1.53
CA TYR A 88 4.65 2.01 0.25
C TYR A 88 4.55 3.48 -0.09
N GLN A 89 5.59 4.02 -0.74
CA GLN A 89 5.50 5.34 -1.37
C GLN A 89 4.65 5.22 -2.63
N VAL A 90 3.64 6.09 -2.74
CA VAL A 90 2.65 6.02 -3.84
C VAL A 90 3.32 6.13 -5.21
N LEU A 91 4.26 7.06 -5.37
CA LEU A 91 4.98 7.24 -6.62
C LEU A 91 5.81 6.00 -7.02
N SER A 92 6.39 5.29 -6.06
CA SER A 92 7.17 4.08 -6.31
C SER A 92 6.27 2.94 -6.79
N VAL A 93 5.06 2.82 -6.23
CA VAL A 93 4.05 1.85 -6.69
C VAL A 93 3.56 2.22 -8.10
N ILE A 94 3.28 3.50 -8.36
CA ILE A 94 2.87 3.98 -9.68
C ILE A 94 3.97 3.70 -10.73
N GLY A 95 5.23 4.00 -10.41
CA GLY A 95 6.36 3.74 -11.30
C GLY A 95 6.49 2.26 -11.65
N LEU A 96 6.38 1.37 -10.65
CA LEU A 96 6.37 -0.08 -10.86
C LEU A 96 5.19 -0.52 -11.73
N PHE A 97 4.01 0.06 -11.52
CA PHE A 97 2.84 -0.23 -12.33
C PHE A 97 3.03 0.18 -13.80
N TYR A 98 3.45 1.41 -14.08
CA TYR A 98 3.74 1.84 -15.46
C TYR A 98 4.80 0.97 -16.12
N PHE A 99 5.86 0.60 -15.39
CA PHE A 99 6.90 -0.30 -15.88
C PHE A 99 6.32 -1.67 -16.25
N THR A 100 5.57 -2.30 -15.36
CA THR A 100 4.98 -3.62 -15.60
C THR A 100 3.89 -3.60 -16.67
N TYR A 101 3.02 -2.59 -16.68
CA TYR A 101 1.95 -2.42 -17.66
C TYR A 101 2.50 -2.25 -19.09
N THR A 102 3.51 -1.39 -19.26
CA THR A 102 4.15 -1.17 -20.57
C THR A 102 4.84 -2.42 -21.10
N HIS A 103 5.54 -3.17 -20.26
CA HIS A 103 6.23 -4.40 -20.68
C HIS A 103 5.28 -5.59 -20.91
N SER A 104 4.09 -5.58 -20.30
CA SER A 104 3.06 -6.59 -20.55
C SER A 104 2.36 -6.41 -21.91
N HIS A 105 2.30 -5.18 -22.43
CA HIS A 105 1.62 -4.85 -23.69
C HIS A 105 2.55 -4.73 -24.91
N ILE A 106 3.87 -4.59 -24.73
CA ILE A 106 4.84 -4.61 -25.85
C ILE A 106 5.03 -6.03 -26.42
N SER A 107 4.73 -7.09 -25.66
CA SER A 107 4.84 -8.48 -26.13
C SER A 107 3.70 -8.93 -27.09
N GLN A 108 2.75 -8.06 -27.42
CA GLN A 108 1.66 -8.35 -28.38
C GLN A 108 1.66 -7.40 -29.59
N SER A 109 2.84 -7.03 -30.12
CA SER A 109 2.88 -6.49 -31.49
C SER A 109 2.50 -7.62 -32.46
N PRO A 110 1.48 -7.46 -33.32
CA PRO A 110 1.18 -8.44 -34.35
C PRO A 110 2.38 -8.54 -35.28
N HIS A 111 2.76 -9.77 -35.61
CA HIS A 111 3.66 -10.04 -36.72
C HIS A 111 3.03 -9.49 -38.01
N ASP A 112 3.69 -8.52 -38.63
CA ASP A 112 3.56 -8.23 -40.07
C ASP A 112 3.98 -9.48 -40.85
N PRO A 113 3.15 -9.92 -41.80
CA PRO A 113 3.56 -9.91 -43.19
C PRO A 113 2.59 -9.16 -44.13
#